data_AF-A0A2N2SKW3-F1
#
_entry.id   AF-A0A2N2SKW3-F1
#
_cell.length_a   1.000
_cell.length_b   1.000
_cell.length_c   1.000
_cell.angle_alpha   90.00
_cell.angle_beta   90.00
_cell.angle_gamma   90.00
#
_symmetry.space_group_name_H-M   'P 1'
#
loop_
_entity.id
_entity.type
_entity.pdbx_description
1 polymer ?
#
loop_
_entity_poly.entity_id
_entity_poly.type
_entity_poly.pdbx_seq_one_letter_code
_entity_poly.pdbx_strand_id
1 'polypeptide(L)' 'MDPTKRRARVHELKSYILNQGYAIPLFWQNWTRVISSDVGGVGDMPSNFLKMDLADVWLRSGGKP' A
#
# COMPACT_ATOMS: atom_id res chain seq x y z
N MET A 1 11.31 4.31 -19.12
CA MET A 1 12.31 3.35 -18.60
C MET A 1 11.89 1.95 -19.06
N ASP A 2 12.79 1.19 -19.66
CA ASP A 2 12.51 -0.19 -20.11
C ASP A 2 12.15 -1.09 -18.89
N PRO A 3 10.96 -1.72 -18.86
CA PRO A 3 10.52 -2.57 -17.76
C PRO A 3 11.50 -3.71 -17.44
N THR A 4 12.13 -4.29 -18.46
CA THR A 4 13.05 -5.42 -18.31
C THR A 4 14.34 -4.96 -17.63
N LYS A 5 14.92 -3.85 -18.08
CA LYS A 5 16.10 -3.24 -17.45
C LYS A 5 15.83 -2.79 -16.03
N ARG A 6 14.62 -2.28 -15.74
CA ARG A 6 14.20 -1.90 -14.38
C ARG A 6 14.16 -3.13 -13.46
N ARG A 7 13.59 -4.24 -13.92
CA ARG A 7 13.50 -5.48 -13.14
C ARG A 7 14.88 -6.01 -12.76
N ALA A 8 15.83 -6.02 -13.70
CA ALA A 8 17.20 -6.45 -13.45
C ALA A 8 17.87 -5.62 -12.34
N ARG A 9 17.76 -4.28 -12.41
CA ARG A 9 18.32 -3.38 -11.39
C ARG A 9 17.67 -3.54 -10.02
N VAL A 10 16.35 -3.75 -9.96
CA VAL A 10 15.65 -4.01 -8.68
C VAL A 10 16.13 -5.31 -8.05
N HIS A 11 16.39 -6.34 -8.85
CA HIS A 11 16.90 -7.61 -8.35
C HIS A 11 18.31 -7.47 -7.75
N GLU A 12 19.20 -6.75 -8.44
CA GLU A 12 20.54 -6.44 -7.95
C GLU A 12 20.50 -5.69 -6.61
N LEU A 13 19.65 -4.66 -6.51
CA LEU A 13 19.45 -3.91 -5.27
C LEU A 13 18.96 -4.80 -4.12
N LYS A 14 18.01 -5.70 -4.38
CA LYS A 14 17.51 -6.66 -3.38
C LYS A 14 18.64 -7.55 -2.85
N SER A 15 19.47 -8.10 -3.74
CA SER A 15 20.62 -8.92 -3.35
C SER A 15 21.62 -8.15 -2.51
N TYR A 16 21.89 -6.89 -2.87
CA TYR A 16 22.78 -6.02 -2.10
C TYR A 16 22.25 -5.77 -0.68
N ILE A 17 20.96 -5.42 -0.55
CA ILE A 17 20.34 -5.17 0.76
C ILE A 17 20.38 -6.43 1.65
N LEU A 18 20.12 -7.61 1.09
CA LEU A 18 20.14 -8.86 1.86
C LEU A 18 21.54 -9.26 2.33
N ASN A 19 22.56 -9.02 1.50
CA ASN A 19 23.92 -9.48 1.77
C ASN A 19 24.77 -8.45 2.53
N GLN A 20 24.45 -7.16 2.45
CA GLN A 20 25.28 -6.07 2.96
C GLN A 20 24.50 -5.09 3.85
N GLY A 21 23.18 -5.19 3.90
CA GLY A 21 22.33 -4.31 4.70
C GLY A 21 22.30 -4.74 6.17
N TYR A 22 22.53 -3.78 7.07
CA TYR A 22 22.36 -3.94 8.52
C TYR A 22 20.88 -4.06 8.97
N ALA A 23 19.95 -4.32 8.04
CA ALA A 23 18.53 -4.41 8.30
C ALA A 23 18.03 -5.78 7.85
N ILE A 24 17.53 -6.58 8.79
CA ILE A 24 16.86 -7.85 8.51
C ILE A 24 15.37 -7.55 8.37
N PRO A 25 14.77 -7.65 7.17
CA PRO A 25 13.34 -7.47 7.01
C PRO A 25 12.61 -8.70 7.55
N LEU A 26 12.28 -8.68 8.84
CA LEU A 26 11.65 -9.82 9.52
C LEU A 26 10.17 -9.99 9.18
N PHE A 27 9.47 -8.89 8.85
CA PHE A 27 8.03 -8.93 8.64
C PHE A 27 7.62 -8.10 7.43
N TRP A 28 6.77 -8.70 6.60
CA TRP A 28 5.96 -7.95 5.65
C TRP A 28 4.62 -7.66 6.31
N GLN A 29 4.42 -6.42 6.74
CA GLN A 29 3.25 -6.01 7.48
C GLN A 29 2.01 -5.93 6.57
N ASN A 30 0.97 -6.68 6.94
CA ASN A 30 -0.38 -6.46 6.43
C ASN A 30 -1.03 -5.38 7.29
N TRP A 31 -1.47 -4.32 6.65
CA TRP A 31 -2.13 -3.22 7.35
C TRP A 31 -3.64 -3.47 7.39
N THR A 32 -4.19 -3.53 8.59
CA THR A 32 -5.63 -3.57 8.81
C THR A 32 -6.09 -2.21 9.29
N ARG A 33 -7.08 -1.63 8.61
CA ARG A 33 -7.71 -0.37 9.01
C ARG A 33 -9.04 -0.66 9.69
N VAL A 34 -9.20 -0.15 10.91
CA VAL A 34 -10.48 -0.16 11.61
C VAL A 34 -11.23 1.11 11.23
N ILE A 35 -12.42 0.95 10.65
CA ILE A 35 -13.25 2.07 10.19
C ILE A 35 -14.67 1.82 10.70
N SER A 36 -15.37 2.91 11.03
CA SER A 36 -16.79 2.81 11.37
C SER A 36 -17.58 2.11 10.26
N SER A 37 -18.49 1.22 10.65
CA SER A 37 -19.41 0.54 9.74
C SER A 37 -20.30 1.51 8.95
N ASP A 38 -20.47 2.73 9.46
CA ASP A 38 -21.23 3.78 8.80
C ASP A 38 -20.47 4.42 7.62
N VAL A 39 -19.16 4.19 7.49
CA VAL A 39 -18.39 4.74 6.38
C VAL A 39 -18.54 3.84 5.13
N GLY A 40 -18.86 4.47 4.01
CA GLY A 40 -18.91 3.89 2.68
C GLY A 40 -17.77 4.40 1.78
N GLY A 41 -17.56 3.75 0.65
CA GLY A 41 -16.58 4.19 -0.36
C GLY A 41 -15.12 3.83 -0.06
N VAL A 42 -14.86 3.12 1.04
CA VAL A 42 -13.53 2.60 1.34
C VAL A 42 -13.31 1.26 0.64
N GLY A 43 -12.62 1.29 -0.49
CA GLY A 43 -12.13 0.08 -1.16
C GLY A 43 -10.78 -0.41 -0.61
N ASP A 44 -10.34 -1.56 -1.12
CA ASP A 44 -8.98 -2.05 -0.89
C ASP A 44 -7.98 -1.11 -1.55
N MET A 45 -7.09 -0.52 -0.74
CA MET A 45 -6.05 0.34 -1.27
C MET A 45 -4.83 -0.48 -1.71
N PRO A 46 -4.27 -0.20 -2.90
CA PRO A 46 -3.08 -0.91 -3.39
C PRO A 46 -1.79 -0.53 -2.63
N SER A 47 -1.82 0.51 -1.79
CA SER A 47 -0.69 0.96 -0.97
C SER A 47 -1.17 1.70 0.26
N ASN A 48 -0.48 1.51 1.39
CA ASN A 48 -0.72 2.26 2.62
C ASN A 48 -0.25 3.72 2.56
N PHE A 49 0.56 4.06 1.56
CA PHE A 49 1.15 5.39 1.40
C PHE A 49 0.42 6.25 0.36
N LEU A 50 -0.46 5.63 -0.43
CA LEU A 50 -1.19 6.35 -1.47
C LEU A 50 -2.56 6.78 -0.95
N LYS A 51 -2.94 7.99 -1.37
CA LYS A 51 -4.04 8.80 -0.86
C LYS A 51 -5.36 8.03 -0.77
N MET A 52 -6.00 8.17 0.38
CA MET A 52 -7.46 8.13 0.48
C MET A 52 -7.98 9.46 -0.06
N ASP A 53 -8.63 9.48 -1.22
CA ASP A 53 -9.40 10.66 -1.60
C ASP A 53 -10.65 10.71 -0.72
N LEU A 54 -10.86 11.82 -0.02
CA LEU A 54 -12.03 11.99 0.84
C LEU A 54 -13.30 12.22 0.02
N ALA A 55 -13.18 12.61 -1.26
CA ALA A 55 -14.32 12.72 -2.17
C ALA A 55 -15.01 11.37 -2.42
N ASP A 56 -14.27 10.26 -2.32
CA ASP A 56 -14.82 8.91 -2.49
C ASP A 56 -15.49 8.38 -1.20
N VAL A 57 -15.34 9.07 -0.07
CA VAL A 57 -15.79 8.62 1.24
C VAL A 57 -17.12 9.28 1.60
N TRP A 58 -18.08 8.48 2.06
CA TRP A 58 -19.41 8.95 2.43
C TRP A 58 -19.93 8.24 3.68
N LEU A 59 -20.98 8.78 4.29
CA LEU A 59 -21.67 8.17 5.44
C LEU A 59 -22.96 7.50 4.98
N ARG A 60 -23.17 6.24 5.38
CA ARG A 60 -24.35 5.46 5.01
C ARG A 60 -25.61 6.01 5.66
N SER A 61 -25.50 6.52 6.89
CA SER A 61 -26.55 7.20 7.63
C SER A 61 -27.09 8.45 6.93
N GLY A 62 -26.26 9.15 6.15
CA GLY A 62 -26.65 10.36 5.41
C GLY A 62 -27.46 10.09 4.13
N GLY A 63 -27.72 8.83 3.80
CA GLY A 63 -28.25 8.41 2.50
C GLY A 63 -27.14 8.35 1.44
N LYS A 64 -27.32 7.44 0.46
CA LYS A 64 -26.46 7.41 -0.73
C LYS A 64 -26.66 8.70 -1.54
N PRO A 65 -25.62 9.29 -2.16
CA PRO A 65 -25.84 10.09 -3.37
C PRO A 65 -26.51 9.25 -4.46
#